data_AF-A0A943JTR7-F1
#
_entry.id   AF-A0A943JTR7-F1
#
_cell.length_a   1.000
_cell.length_b   1.000
_cell.length_c   1.000
_cell.angle_alpha   90.00
_cell.angle_beta   90.00
_cell.angle_gamma   90.00
#
_symmetry.space_group_name_H-M   'P 1'
#
loop_
_entity.id
_entity.type
_entity.pdbx_description
1 polymer ?
#
loop_
_entity_poly.entity_id
_entity_poly.type
_entity_poly.pdbx_seq_one_letter_code
_entity_poly.pdbx_strand_id
1 'polypeptide(L)' 'MDKYLFHRGEHREAYNYMGAHCTKNSVIFRVWAPHAKSVAVVGDFNNWDGSNHMMNKINNEGICFTTFT' A
#
# COMPACT_ATOMS: atom_id res chain seq x y z
N MET A 1 0.31 -11.88 -9.89
CA MET A 1 -0.23 -10.52 -10.11
C MET A 1 0.68 -9.84 -11.12
N ASP A 2 0.15 -9.54 -12.31
CA ASP A 2 0.93 -8.97 -13.41
C ASP A 2 1.25 -7.50 -13.13
N LYS A 3 2.42 -7.27 -12.54
CA LYS A 3 3.02 -5.95 -12.25
C LYS A 3 3.13 -5.07 -13.51
N TYR A 4 3.17 -5.70 -14.69
CA TYR A 4 3.31 -5.06 -16.00
C TYR A 4 2.10 -4.23 -16.43
N LEU A 5 0.89 -4.57 -15.97
CA LEU A 5 -0.35 -3.96 -16.46
C LEU A 5 -0.77 -2.71 -15.67
N PHE A 6 -0.24 -2.50 -14.45
CA PHE A 6 -0.54 -1.31 -13.65
C PHE A 6 -0.03 -0.02 -14.31
N HIS A 7 1.11 -0.09 -15.01
CA HIS A 7 1.79 1.07 -15.57
C HIS A 7 1.18 1.60 -16.88
N ARG A 8 0.24 0.89 -17.52
CA ARG A 8 -0.36 1.29 -18.81
C ARG A 8 -1.72 2.00 -18.70
N GLY A 9 -2.29 2.15 -17.51
CA GLY A 9 -3.57 2.85 -17.33
C GLY A 9 -4.81 2.08 -17.85
N GLU A 10 -4.63 0.86 -18.38
CA GLU A 10 -5.73 0.01 -18.86
C GLU A 10 -6.34 -0.88 -17.75
N HIS A 11 -5.77 -0.86 -16.54
CA HIS A 11 -6.26 -1.67 -15.43
C HIS A 11 -7.43 -0.98 -14.72
N ARG A 12 -8.62 -1.13 -15.29
CA ARG A 12 -9.89 -0.75 -14.64
C ARG A 12 -10.06 -1.38 -13.26
N GLU A 13 -9.33 -2.44 -12.94
CA GLU A 13 -9.33 -3.16 -11.67
C GLU A 13 -8.17 -2.81 -10.73
N ALA A 14 -7.44 -1.70 -10.96
CA ALA A 14 -6.39 -1.25 -10.05
C ALA A 14 -6.84 -1.17 -8.58
N TYR A 15 -8.11 -0.86 -8.35
CA TYR A 15 -8.74 -0.83 -7.02
C TYR A 15 -8.82 -2.21 -6.34
N ASN A 16 -8.80 -3.31 -7.09
CA ASN A 16 -8.76 -4.67 -6.51
C ASN A 16 -7.40 -4.97 -5.85
N TYR A 17 -6.37 -4.19 -6.18
CA TYR A 17 -5.01 -4.38 -5.67
C TYR A 17 -4.54 -3.24 -4.76
N MET A 18 -4.81 -2.00 -5.15
CA MET A 18 -4.45 -0.78 -4.40
C MET A 18 -5.50 -0.42 -3.35
N GLY A 19 -5.11 0.38 -2.36
CA GLY A 19 -5.98 0.80 -1.27
C GLY A 19 -5.89 -0.12 -0.05
N ALA A 20 -6.94 -0.10 0.78
CA ALA A 20 -7.05 -0.90 1.99
C ALA A 20 -7.94 -2.12 1.73
N HIS A 21 -7.38 -3.31 1.94
CA HIS A 21 -8.08 -4.58 1.71
C HIS A 21 -8.09 -5.40 3.00
N CYS A 22 -9.29 -5.61 3.54
CA CYS A 22 -9.48 -6.45 4.72
C CYS A 22 -9.33 -7.92 4.34
N THR A 23 -8.54 -8.64 5.12
CA THR A 23 -8.45 -10.10 5.15
C THR A 23 -9.10 -10.61 6.43
N LYS A 24 -9.07 -11.92 6.66
CA LYS A 24 -9.76 -12.56 7.79
C LYS A 24 -9.34 -12.00 9.16
N ASN A 25 -8.05 -11.66 9.31
CA ASN A 25 -7.47 -11.20 10.57
C ASN A 25 -6.58 -9.96 10.40
N SER A 26 -6.55 -9.32 9.24
CA SER A 26 -5.61 -8.22 8.98
C SER A 26 -6.09 -7.31 7.87
N VAL A 27 -5.55 -6.10 7.78
CA VAL A 27 -5.79 -5.16 6.67
C VAL A 27 -4.48 -4.93 5.93
N ILE A 28 -4.50 -5.15 4.62
CA ILE A 28 -3.36 -4.86 3.75
C ILE A 28 -3.58 -3.49 3.12
N PHE A 29 -2.63 -2.58 3.30
CA PHE A 29 -2.61 -1.29 2.63
C PHE A 29 -1.60 -1.35 1.49
N ARG A 30 -1.99 -0.90 0.30
CA ARG A 30 -1.09 -0.74 -0.85
C ARG A 30 -1.28 0.64 -1.48
N VAL A 31 -0.18 1.34 -1.69
CA VAL A 31 -0.18 2.69 -2.30
C VAL A 31 0.95 2.81 -3.31
N TRP A 32 0.71 3.51 -4.40
CA TRP A 32 1.76 3.86 -5.34
C TRP A 32 2.40 5.19 -4.94
N ALA A 33 3.69 5.15 -4.61
CA ALA A 33 4.47 6.28 -4.13
C ALA A 33 5.95 6.17 -4.59
N PRO A 34 6.23 6.28 -5.91
CA PRO A 34 7.56 6.04 -6.48
C PRO A 34 8.63 7.02 -6.01
N HIS A 35 8.25 8.28 -5.82
CA HIS A 35 9.17 9.34 -5.40
C HIS A 35 9.19 9.57 -3.89
N ALA A 36 8.42 8.81 -3.11
CA ALA A 36 8.40 8.94 -1.66
C ALA A 36 9.68 8.37 -1.04
N LYS A 37 10.30 9.14 -0.13
CA LYS A 37 11.41 8.65 0.70
C LYS A 37 10.96 7.52 1.61
N SER A 38 9.79 7.69 2.21
CA SER A 38 9.15 6.71 3.08
C SER A 38 7.65 6.96 3.14
N VAL A 39 6.87 5.93 3.45
CA VAL A 39 5.42 6.02 3.61
C VAL A 39 5.05 5.30 4.90
N ALA A 40 4.05 5.80 5.63
CA ALA A 40 3.49 5.18 6.82
C ALA A 40 1.96 5.28 6.76
N VAL A 41 1.26 4.36 7.43
CA VAL A 41 -0.20 4.47 7.60
C VAL A 41 -0.47 5.00 9.02
N VAL A 42 -1.34 6.01 9.10
CA VAL A 42 -1.72 6.68 10.35
C VAL A 42 -3.24 6.74 10.46
N GLY A 43 -3.74 6.72 11.70
CA GLY A 43 -5.15 6.86 12.00
C GLY A 43 -5.41 6.68 13.49
N ASP A 44 -6.69 6.59 13.86
CA ASP A 44 -7.10 6.50 15.27
C ASP A 44 -6.50 5.27 15.98
N PHE A 45 -6.23 4.19 15.24
CA PHE A 45 -5.64 2.95 15.76
C PHE A 45 -4.16 3.08 16.19
N ASN A 46 -3.46 4.15 15.78
CA ASN A 46 -2.08 4.39 16.19
C ASN A 46 -1.86 5.79 16.78
N ASN A 47 -2.92 6.43 17.28
CA ASN A 47 -2.88 7.79 17.79
C ASN A 47 -2.26 8.78 16.78
N TRP A 48 -2.48 8.53 15.49
CA TRP A 48 -1.88 9.30 14.40
C TRP A 48 -0.34 9.29 14.37
N ASP A 49 0.30 8.31 15.04
CA ASP A 49 1.75 8.10 15.05
C ASP A 49 2.17 7.03 14.03
N GLY A 50 2.88 7.49 13.00
CA GLY A 50 3.39 6.65 11.92
C GLY A 50 4.71 5.93 12.22
N SER A 51 5.35 6.22 13.35
CA SER A 51 6.70 5.72 13.69
C SER A 51 6.79 4.18 13.66
N ASN A 52 5.74 3.51 14.11
CA ASN A 52 5.66 2.05 14.19
C ASN A 52 4.97 1.39 12.99
N HIS A 53 4.58 2.18 11.98
CA HIS A 53 3.66 1.74 10.93
C HIS A 53 4.12 2.14 9.52
N MET A 54 5.44 2.05 9.33
CA MET A 54 6.11 2.30 8.05
C MET A 54 5.78 1.22 7.02
N MET A 55 5.61 1.62 5.77
CA MET A 55 5.33 0.77 4.63
C MET A 55 6.62 0.34 3.93
N ASN A 56 6.65 -0.90 3.48
CA ASN A 56 7.75 -1.48 2.73
C ASN A 56 7.54 -1.25 1.23
N LYS A 57 8.61 -0.97 0.48
CA LYS A 57 8.56 -0.92 -0.98
C LYS A 57 8.52 -2.35 -1.54
N ILE A 58 7.52 -2.68 -2.36
CA ILE A 58 7.40 -3.97 -3.05
C ILE A 58 8.50 -4.10 -4.12
N ASN A 59 8.83 -3.00 -4.78
CA ASN A 59 9.80 -2.93 -5.87
C ASN A 59 10.24 -1.48 -6.14
N ASN A 60 11.19 -1.31 -7.07
CA ASN A 60 11.64 0.01 -7.54
C ASN A 60 10.60 0.76 -8.38
N GLU A 61 9.45 0.16 -8.67
CA GLU A 61 8.34 0.78 -9.40
C GLU A 61 7.46 1.67 -8.50
N GLY A 62 7.73 1.68 -7.19
CA GLY A 62 7.16 2.65 -6.26
C GLY A 62 5.96 2.18 -5.47
N ILE A 63 5.54 0.92 -5.61
CA ILE A 63 4.43 0.40 -4.81
C ILE A 63 4.93 0.14 -3.40
N CYS A 64 4.27 0.75 -2.42
CA CYS A 64 4.48 0.52 -1.00
C CYS A 64 3.35 -0.34 -0.43
N PHE A 65 3.65 -1.22 0.53
CA PHE A 65 2.65 -2.01 1.23
C PHE A 65 2.95 -2.16 2.73
N THR A 66 1.90 -2.41 3.50
CA THR A 66 2.02 -2.86 4.89
C THR A 66 0.79 -3.69 5.26
N THR A 67 0.91 -4.48 6.32
CA THR A 67 -0.17 -5.31 6.86
C THR A 67 -0.38 -4.98 8.33
N PHE A 68 -1.62 -4.68 8.70
CA PHE A 68 -2.05 -4.41 10.07
C PHE A 68 -2.86 -5.57 10.59
N THR A 69 -2.60 -6.03 11.82
CA THR A 69 -3.32 -7.15 12.45
C THR A 69 -4.08 -6.64 13.67
#